data_AF-A0A2N2H2V1-F1
#
_entry.id   AF-A0A2N2H2V1-F1
#
_cell.length_a   1.000
_cell.length_b   1.000
_cell.length_c   1.000
_cell.angle_alpha   90.00
_cell.angle_beta   90.00
_cell.angle_gamma   90.00
#
_symmetry.space_group_name_H-M   'P 1'
#
loop_
_entity.id
_entity.type
_entity.pdbx_description
1 polymer ?
#
loop_
_entity_poly.entity_id
_entity_poly.type
_entity_poly.pdbx_seq_one_letter_code
_entity_poly.pdbx_strand_id
1 'polypeptide(L)'
;MIIHAGPVVKFIMFILFLFSVVSWAIIFMKWRLLRKAREETTYFLDLFWDTAEMSKVYNESEDLPYSPVANLFRSGYSEIVRMNKIQAQPKGSAANSSMQPLLDVVERSLKRATIDQGNRLEKALSFLATTGNTAPFIGLFGTVWGIMESFRGIGLKGAANLAVVAPGISEALIATAAGLAAAIPAVVAFNYFNSKVGFLKSEMDNFSSDFLSLVARQFMKKMMSSKEEETGAGFRRQGSGSQESEGRRRTSES
;
A
#
# COMPACT_ATOMS: atom_id res chain seq x y z
N MET A 1 10.76 26.69 35.85
CA MET A 1 9.44 26.13 36.22
C MET A 1 9.35 24.60 36.21
N ILE A 2 10.29 23.84 35.62
CA ILE A 2 10.28 22.34 35.66
C ILE A 2 11.34 21.79 36.65
N ILE A 3 12.12 22.68 37.27
CA ILE A 3 13.30 22.32 38.08
C ILE A 3 12.88 21.75 39.45
N HIS A 4 11.71 22.11 39.98
CA HIS A 4 11.23 21.67 41.29
C HIS A 4 10.36 20.42 41.23
N ALA A 5 9.97 19.98 40.03
CA ALA A 5 9.19 18.77 39.83
C ALA A 5 9.90 17.52 40.38
N GLY A 6 9.11 16.65 41.00
CA GLY A 6 9.55 15.34 41.43
C GLY A 6 10.13 14.53 40.25
N PRO A 7 11.03 13.58 40.52
CA PRO A 7 11.73 12.82 39.48
C PRO A 7 10.76 12.10 38.52
N VAL A 8 9.61 11.65 39.03
CA VAL A 8 8.57 10.99 38.22
C VAL A 8 7.92 11.95 37.23
N VAL A 9 7.54 13.17 37.63
CA VAL A 9 6.92 14.16 36.74
C VAL A 9 7.90 14.59 35.65
N LYS A 10 9.18 14.77 35.99
CA LYS A 10 10.24 15.06 35.00
C LYS A 10 10.39 13.94 33.97
N PHE A 11 10.36 12.69 34.41
CA PHE A 11 10.41 11.52 33.53
C PHE A 11 9.20 11.46 32.57
N ILE A 12 7.99 11.72 33.09
CA ILE A 12 6.76 11.78 32.28
C ILE A 12 6.85 12.88 31.22
N MET A 13 7.28 14.08 31.62
CA MET A 13 7.46 15.21 30.70
C MET A 13 8.48 14.88 29.60
N PHE A 14 9.56 14.17 29.94
CA PHE A 14 10.56 13.72 28.97
C PHE A 14 9.98 12.71 27.96
N ILE A 15 9.21 11.72 28.41
CA ILE A 15 8.53 10.75 27.53
C ILE A 15 7.55 11.47 26.60
N LEU A 16 6.72 12.35 27.14
CA LEU A 16 5.73 13.10 26.34
C LEU A 16 6.41 14.00 25.29
N PHE A 17 7.54 14.61 25.65
CA PHE A 17 8.36 15.36 24.71
C PHE A 17 8.87 14.47 23.57
N LEU A 18 9.41 13.28 23.89
CA LEU A 18 9.88 12.33 22.89
C LEU A 18 8.75 11.87 21.96
N PHE A 19 7.58 11.56 22.51
CA PHE A 19 6.39 11.20 21.72
C PHE A 19 5.96 12.31 20.78
N SER A 20 6.00 13.57 21.24
CA SER A 20 5.71 14.74 20.42
C SER A 20 6.70 14.87 19.25
N VAL A 21 8.00 14.82 19.53
CA VAL A 21 9.06 14.94 18.52
C VAL A 21 8.95 13.83 17.47
N VAL A 22 8.76 12.59 17.89
CA VAL A 22 8.61 11.44 16.97
C VAL A 22 7.32 11.58 16.14
N SER A 23 6.22 12.04 16.75
CA SER A 23 4.97 12.28 16.04
C SER A 23 5.14 13.32 14.93
N TRP A 24 5.74 14.47 15.23
CA TRP A 24 6.03 15.49 14.22
C TRP A 24 6.95 14.98 13.11
N ALA A 25 8.00 14.21 13.43
CA ALA A 25 8.86 13.61 12.43
C ALA A 25 8.09 12.67 11.48
N ILE A 26 7.20 11.83 12.02
CA ILE A 26 6.32 10.95 11.22
C ILE A 26 5.36 11.78 10.38
N ILE A 27 4.79 12.86 10.92
CA ILE A 27 3.86 13.73 10.21
C ILE A 27 4.50 14.31 8.94
N PHE A 28 5.67 14.92 9.07
CA PHE A 28 6.38 15.51 7.92
C PHE A 28 6.79 14.46 6.90
N MET A 29 7.31 13.31 7.36
CA MET A 29 7.69 12.21 6.49
C MET A 29 6.49 11.66 5.70
N LYS A 30 5.37 11.41 6.38
CA LYS A 30 4.14 10.87 5.76
C LYS A 30 3.47 11.84 4.83
N TRP A 31 3.46 13.12 5.18
CA TRP A 31 2.95 14.17 4.30
C TRP A 31 3.65 14.14 2.93
N ARG A 32 4.99 14.12 2.93
CA ARG A 32 5.79 14.07 1.69
C ARG A 32 5.57 12.77 0.93
N LEU A 33 5.56 11.62 1.62
CA LEU A 33 5.37 10.31 1.02
C LEU A 33 4.01 10.19 0.33
N LEU A 34 2.93 10.52 1.04
CA LEU A 34 1.56 10.36 0.52
C LEU A 34 1.23 11.35 -0.58
N ARG A 35 1.77 12.56 -0.51
CA ARG A 35 1.64 13.55 -1.59
C ARG A 35 2.29 13.04 -2.87
N LYS A 36 3.56 12.60 -2.81
CA LYS A 36 4.26 12.03 -3.96
C LYS A 36 3.58 10.76 -4.49
N ALA A 37 3.20 9.85 -3.60
CA ALA A 37 2.52 8.62 -4.01
C ALA A 37 1.23 8.91 -4.78
N ARG A 38 0.48 9.94 -4.37
CA ARG A 38 -0.75 10.34 -5.08
C ARG A 38 -0.47 11.02 -6.42
N GLU A 39 0.48 11.96 -6.45
CA GLU A 39 0.89 12.63 -7.70
C GLU A 39 1.38 11.61 -8.74
N GLU A 40 2.26 10.68 -8.35
CA GLU A 40 2.77 9.63 -9.25
C GLU A 40 1.71 8.58 -9.61
N THR A 41 0.75 8.29 -8.72
CA THR A 41 -0.37 7.37 -9.05
C THR A 41 -1.24 7.96 -10.14
N THR A 42 -1.63 9.23 -10.01
CA THR A 42 -2.45 9.90 -11.02
C THR A 42 -1.73 9.94 -12.37
N TYR A 43 -0.45 10.35 -12.39
CA TYR A 43 0.36 10.35 -13.60
C TYR A 43 0.47 8.96 -14.25
N PHE A 44 0.70 7.91 -13.44
CA PHE A 44 0.77 6.54 -13.94
C PHE A 44 -0.55 6.08 -14.56
N LEU A 45 -1.69 6.38 -13.92
CA LEU A 45 -3.01 5.99 -14.42
C LEU A 45 -3.31 6.67 -15.76
N ASP A 46 -3.03 7.96 -15.89
CA ASP A 46 -3.19 8.69 -17.15
C ASP A 46 -2.34 8.05 -18.26
N LEU A 47 -1.05 7.79 -17.98
CA LEU A 47 -0.14 7.12 -18.91
C LEU A 47 -0.63 5.72 -19.32
N PHE A 48 -1.12 4.94 -18.36
CA PHE A 48 -1.60 3.57 -18.57
C PHE A 48 -2.83 3.53 -19.49
N TRP A 49 -3.76 4.47 -19.33
CA TRP A 49 -4.98 4.53 -20.13
C TRP A 49 -4.76 5.15 -21.53
N ASP A 50 -3.81 6.07 -21.66
CA ASP A 50 -3.48 6.70 -22.96
C ASP A 50 -2.57 5.83 -23.84
N THR A 51 -1.81 4.90 -23.24
CA THR A 51 -0.80 4.12 -23.98
C THR A 51 -1.28 2.68 -24.26
N ALA A 52 -1.38 2.32 -25.54
CA ALA A 52 -1.73 0.94 -25.94
C ALA A 52 -0.59 -0.09 -25.73
N GLU A 53 0.66 0.36 -25.59
CA GLU A 53 1.85 -0.49 -25.49
C GLU A 53 2.33 -0.71 -24.04
N MET A 54 2.06 -1.90 -23.51
CA MET A 54 2.40 -2.28 -22.13
C MET A 54 3.92 -2.26 -21.81
N SER A 55 4.81 -2.45 -22.79
CA SER A 55 6.27 -2.38 -22.55
C SER A 55 6.75 -0.95 -22.33
N LYS A 56 6.16 0.03 -23.02
CA LYS A 56 6.45 1.45 -22.80
C LYS A 56 6.02 1.88 -21.41
N VAL A 57 4.80 1.50 -21.01
CA VAL A 57 4.29 1.73 -19.66
C VAL A 57 5.19 1.09 -18.59
N TYR A 58 5.76 -0.09 -18.86
CA TYR A 58 6.70 -0.74 -17.94
C TYR A 58 7.96 0.08 -17.70
N ASN A 59 8.60 0.58 -18.76
CA ASN A 59 9.83 1.37 -18.63
C ASN A 59 9.57 2.68 -17.87
N GLU A 60 8.50 3.41 -18.23
CA GLU A 60 8.13 4.66 -17.56
C GLU A 60 7.71 4.42 -16.09
N SER A 61 7.17 3.24 -15.77
CA SER A 61 6.80 2.89 -14.39
C SER A 61 7.99 2.65 -13.45
N GLU A 62 9.22 2.51 -13.98
CA GLU A 62 10.44 2.41 -13.18
C GLU A 62 10.81 3.76 -12.55
N ASP A 63 10.48 4.87 -13.23
CA ASP A 63 10.72 6.24 -12.76
C ASP A 63 9.67 6.72 -11.74
N LEU A 64 8.69 5.87 -11.41
CA LEU A 64 7.59 6.16 -10.47
C LEU A 64 7.64 5.26 -9.22
N PRO A 65 8.69 5.37 -8.38
CA PRO A 65 8.91 4.46 -7.25
C PRO A 65 7.89 4.62 -6.11
N TYR A 66 7.29 5.81 -5.96
CA TYR A 66 6.35 6.10 -4.88
C TYR A 66 4.91 5.73 -5.24
N SER A 67 4.58 5.61 -6.53
CA SER A 67 3.27 5.14 -7.00
C SER A 67 3.01 3.67 -6.60
N PRO A 68 2.05 3.39 -5.69
CA PRO A 68 1.65 2.02 -5.39
C PRO A 68 1.12 1.29 -6.62
N VAL A 69 0.32 1.95 -7.44
CA VAL A 69 -0.29 1.35 -8.63
C VAL A 69 0.75 0.98 -9.70
N ALA A 70 1.78 1.82 -9.91
CA ALA A 70 2.89 1.49 -10.80
C ALA A 70 3.67 0.25 -10.31
N ASN A 71 3.87 0.11 -9.00
CA ASN A 71 4.49 -1.09 -8.42
C ASN A 71 3.63 -2.35 -8.64
N LEU A 72 2.30 -2.24 -8.55
CA LEU A 72 1.37 -3.33 -8.85
C LEU A 72 1.46 -3.75 -10.32
N PHE A 73 1.44 -2.77 -11.24
CA PHE A 73 1.61 -3.04 -12.67
C PHE A 73 2.91 -3.79 -12.96
N ARG A 74 4.05 -3.33 -12.41
CA ARG A 74 5.34 -4.01 -12.59
C ARG A 74 5.30 -5.45 -12.07
N SER A 75 4.66 -5.68 -10.93
CA SER A 75 4.50 -7.01 -10.34
C SER A 75 3.65 -7.93 -11.22
N GLY A 76 2.51 -7.45 -11.72
CA GLY A 76 1.63 -8.21 -12.60
C GLY A 76 2.23 -8.46 -13.99
N TYR A 77 2.81 -7.42 -14.61
CA TYR A 77 3.42 -7.50 -15.94
C TYR A 77 4.62 -8.46 -15.97
N SER A 78 5.47 -8.44 -14.93
CA SER A 78 6.63 -9.34 -14.85
C SER A 78 6.23 -10.82 -14.81
N GLU A 79 5.11 -11.17 -14.17
CA GLU A 79 4.59 -12.55 -14.15
C GLU A 79 4.06 -12.97 -15.53
N ILE A 80 3.38 -12.08 -16.25
CA ILE A 80 2.93 -12.35 -17.63
C ILE A 80 4.12 -12.64 -18.55
N VAL A 81 5.15 -11.80 -18.49
CA VAL A 81 6.38 -11.97 -19.29
C VAL A 81 7.10 -13.27 -18.93
N ARG A 82 7.16 -13.61 -17.64
CA ARG A 82 7.78 -14.85 -17.15
C ARG A 82 7.03 -16.09 -17.66
N MET A 83 5.71 -16.09 -17.60
CA MET A 83 4.88 -17.20 -18.08
C MET A 83 5.03 -17.40 -19.58
N ASN A 84 5.02 -16.31 -20.36
CA ASN A 84 5.20 -16.36 -21.81
C ASN A 84 6.57 -16.97 -22.19
N LYS A 85 7.64 -16.69 -21.44
CA LYS A 85 8.97 -17.30 -21.66
C LYS A 85 9.02 -18.79 -21.33
N ILE A 86 8.30 -19.23 -20.29
CA ILE A 86 8.22 -20.66 -19.92
C ILE A 86 7.48 -21.44 -21.01
N GLN A 87 6.40 -20.87 -21.54
CA GLN A 87 5.58 -21.50 -22.58
C GLN A 87 6.28 -21.53 -23.96
N ALA A 88 7.23 -20.63 -24.19
CA ALA A 88 8.07 -20.61 -25.41
C ALA A 88 9.18 -21.69 -25.43
N GLN A 89 9.38 -22.47 -24.35
CA GLN A 89 10.34 -23.57 -24.38
C GLN A 89 9.74 -24.85 -24.98
N PRO A 90 10.39 -25.45 -26.00
CA PRO A 90 9.88 -26.64 -26.68
C PRO A 90 10.23 -27.88 -25.86
N LYS A 91 9.40 -28.23 -24.88
CA LYS A 91 9.45 -29.57 -24.25
C LYS A 91 8.05 -30.17 -24.12
N GLY A 92 7.64 -30.84 -25.20
CA GLY A 92 7.07 -32.20 -25.18
C GLY A 92 5.76 -32.49 -24.46
N SER A 93 5.18 -31.56 -23.72
CA SER A 93 3.89 -31.77 -23.07
C SER A 93 2.92 -30.74 -23.59
N ALA A 94 1.80 -31.22 -24.13
CA ALA A 94 0.57 -30.47 -24.26
C ALA A 94 0.11 -30.03 -22.87
N ALA A 95 0.83 -29.08 -22.26
CA ALA A 95 0.42 -28.42 -21.06
C ALA A 95 -0.68 -27.46 -21.51
N ASN A 96 -1.93 -27.90 -21.30
CA ASN A 96 -3.15 -27.11 -21.44
C ASN A 96 -2.83 -25.62 -21.28
N SER A 97 -2.89 -24.89 -22.39
CA SER A 97 -2.77 -23.44 -22.47
C SER A 97 -4.00 -22.80 -21.83
N SER A 98 -4.33 -23.18 -20.59
CA SER A 98 -5.52 -22.73 -19.93
C SER A 98 -5.30 -21.30 -19.45
N MET A 99 -6.19 -20.42 -19.91
CA MET A 99 -6.28 -19.02 -19.49
C MET A 99 -6.42 -18.90 -17.95
N GLN A 100 -7.06 -19.89 -17.30
CA GLN A 100 -7.24 -19.93 -15.84
C GLN A 100 -5.93 -19.83 -15.05
N PRO A 101 -4.95 -20.76 -15.20
CA PRO A 101 -3.73 -20.71 -14.41
C PRO A 101 -2.93 -19.42 -14.53
N LEU A 102 -2.99 -18.71 -15.67
CA LEU A 102 -2.34 -17.41 -15.79
C LEU A 102 -3.07 -16.30 -15.04
N LEU A 103 -4.39 -16.21 -15.22
CA LEU A 103 -5.18 -15.20 -14.51
C LEU A 103 -5.06 -15.39 -13.00
N ASP A 104 -5.07 -16.63 -12.52
CA ASP A 104 -4.90 -16.96 -11.10
C ASP A 104 -3.51 -16.53 -10.57
N VAL A 105 -2.44 -16.75 -11.35
CA VAL A 105 -1.07 -16.35 -10.98
C VAL A 105 -0.95 -14.82 -10.93
N VAL A 106 -1.47 -14.13 -11.93
CA VAL A 106 -1.45 -12.66 -11.99
C VAL A 106 -2.29 -12.06 -10.86
N GLU A 107 -3.49 -12.57 -10.62
CA GLU A 107 -4.37 -12.13 -9.53
C GLU A 107 -3.67 -12.28 -8.18
N ARG A 108 -3.05 -13.44 -7.93
CA ARG A 108 -2.31 -13.68 -6.70
C ARG A 108 -1.11 -12.74 -6.54
N SER A 109 -0.40 -12.44 -7.62
CA SER A 109 0.71 -11.49 -7.62
C SER A 109 0.23 -10.07 -7.28
N LEU A 110 -0.83 -9.60 -7.94
CA LEU A 110 -1.45 -8.30 -7.67
C LEU A 110 -1.93 -8.21 -6.23
N LYS A 111 -2.68 -9.21 -5.75
CA LYS A 111 -3.16 -9.24 -4.36
C LYS A 111 -2.02 -9.15 -3.34
N ARG A 112 -0.92 -9.87 -3.60
CA ARG A 112 0.29 -9.79 -2.76
C ARG A 112 0.90 -8.39 -2.80
N ALA A 113 1.02 -7.80 -3.98
CA ALA A 113 1.53 -6.44 -4.15
C ALA A 113 0.64 -5.40 -3.47
N THR A 114 -0.70 -5.49 -3.58
CA THR A 114 -1.65 -4.62 -2.87
C THR A 114 -1.44 -4.65 -1.36
N ILE A 115 -1.30 -5.85 -0.78
CA ILE A 115 -1.08 -6.01 0.66
C ILE A 115 0.28 -5.40 1.06
N ASP A 116 1.34 -5.69 0.31
CA ASP A 116 2.68 -5.17 0.60
C ASP A 116 2.75 -3.64 0.52
N GLN A 117 2.21 -3.06 -0.56
CA GLN A 117 2.15 -1.61 -0.75
C GLN A 117 1.24 -0.96 0.30
N GLY A 118 0.10 -1.58 0.63
CA GLY A 118 -0.78 -1.14 1.71
C GLY A 118 -0.06 -1.05 3.05
N ASN A 119 0.66 -2.12 3.44
CA ASN A 119 1.45 -2.17 4.66
C ASN A 119 2.56 -1.10 4.69
N ARG A 120 3.23 -0.87 3.54
CA ARG A 120 4.23 0.19 3.38
C ARG A 120 3.65 1.57 3.65
N LEU A 121 2.45 1.84 3.13
CA LEU A 121 1.74 3.11 3.32
C LEU A 121 1.24 3.30 4.77
N GLU A 122 0.88 2.22 5.47
CA GLU A 122 0.42 2.27 6.86
C GLU A 122 1.54 2.31 7.90
N LYS A 123 2.77 1.94 7.52
CA LYS A 123 3.93 1.93 8.43
C LYS A 123 4.04 3.25 9.20
N ALA A 124 4.29 3.20 10.51
CA ALA A 124 4.38 4.35 11.42
C ALA A 124 3.05 5.08 11.74
N LEU A 125 1.93 4.81 11.05
CA LEU A 125 0.62 5.33 11.47
C LEU A 125 0.18 4.74 12.82
N SER A 126 0.56 3.49 13.10
CA SER A 126 0.33 2.85 14.40
C SER A 126 0.93 3.64 15.56
N PHE A 127 2.12 4.22 15.39
CA PHE A 127 2.74 5.06 16.41
C PHE A 127 1.93 6.32 16.69
N LEU A 128 1.41 6.99 15.65
CA LEU A 128 0.53 8.15 15.80
C LEU A 128 -0.77 7.78 16.52
N ALA A 129 -1.37 6.63 16.16
CA ALA A 129 -2.57 6.13 16.83
C ALA A 129 -2.32 5.83 18.30
N THR A 130 -1.24 5.11 18.62
CA THR A 130 -0.87 4.80 20.01
C THR A 130 -0.57 6.07 20.79
N THR A 131 0.20 7.00 20.22
CA THR A 131 0.54 8.28 20.89
C THR A 131 -0.73 9.09 21.16
N GLY A 132 -1.61 9.20 20.15
CA GLY A 132 -2.88 9.90 20.27
C GLY A 132 -3.78 9.35 21.37
N ASN A 133 -3.83 8.02 21.51
CA ASN A 133 -4.65 7.36 22.52
C ASN A 133 -4.01 7.31 23.91
N THR A 134 -2.68 7.25 24.02
CA THR A 134 -2.00 7.00 25.31
C THR A 134 -1.40 8.26 25.95
N ALA A 135 -0.95 9.25 25.17
CA ALA A 135 -0.34 10.47 25.70
C ALA A 135 -1.22 11.27 26.69
N PRO A 136 -2.57 11.38 26.51
CA PRO A 136 -3.42 12.04 27.49
C PRO A 136 -3.42 11.33 28.84
N PHE A 137 -3.42 9.99 28.83
CA PHE A 137 -3.39 9.18 30.06
C PHE A 137 -2.03 9.24 30.76
N ILE A 138 -0.94 9.30 29.99
CA ILE A 138 0.40 9.53 30.54
C ILE A 138 0.47 10.91 31.22
N GLY A 139 -0.09 11.94 30.60
CA GLY A 139 -0.20 13.28 31.19
C GLY A 139 -1.04 13.28 32.47
N LEU A 140 -2.22 12.67 32.44
CA LEU A 140 -3.12 12.50 33.58
C LEU A 140 -2.42 11.77 34.74
N PHE A 141 -1.69 10.69 34.45
CA PHE A 141 -0.90 9.99 35.47
C PHE A 141 0.12 10.92 36.14
N GLY A 142 0.80 11.75 35.36
CA GLY A 142 1.71 12.76 35.88
C GLY A 142 1.04 13.75 36.83
N THR A 143 -0.21 14.12 36.57
CA THR A 143 -0.93 15.05 37.44
C THR A 143 -1.36 14.40 38.74
N VAL A 144 -1.90 13.18 38.67
CA VAL A 144 -2.27 12.40 39.87
C VAL A 144 -1.05 12.20 40.75
N TRP A 145 0.09 11.83 40.16
CA TRP A 145 1.34 11.64 40.91
C TRP A 145 1.84 12.95 41.53
N GLY A 146 1.88 14.05 40.78
CA GLY A 146 2.36 15.34 41.28
C GLY A 146 1.49 15.91 42.40
N ILE A 147 0.17 15.76 42.30
CA ILE A 147 -0.78 16.13 43.35
C ILE A 147 -0.58 15.25 44.59
N MET A 148 -0.45 13.93 44.42
CA MET A 148 -0.18 12.99 45.51
C MET A 148 1.10 13.35 46.27
N GLU A 149 2.19 13.64 45.56
CA GLU A 149 3.45 14.03 46.18
C GLU A 149 3.36 15.37 46.92
N SER A 150 2.58 16.32 46.38
CA SER A 150 2.30 17.60 47.04
C SER A 150 1.56 17.40 48.37
N PHE A 151 0.53 16.54 48.40
CA PHE A 151 -0.20 16.22 49.63
C PHE A 151 0.64 15.42 50.64
N ARG A 152 1.49 14.49 50.16
CA ARG A 152 2.45 13.77 51.01
C ARG A 152 3.40 14.75 51.72
N GLY A 153 3.85 15.78 51.02
CA GLY A 153 4.68 16.84 51.59
C GLY A 153 4.00 17.64 52.72
N ILE A 154 2.68 17.89 52.61
CA ILE A 154 1.90 18.51 53.71
C ILE A 154 1.87 17.58 54.93
N GLY A 155 1.55 16.30 54.72
CA GLY A 155 1.42 15.32 55.79
C GLY A 155 2.71 15.16 56.61
N LEU A 156 3.87 15.21 55.95
CA LEU A 156 5.17 15.12 56.62
C LEU A 156 5.55 16.40 57.38
N LYS A 157 5.14 17.58 56.89
CA LYS A 157 5.49 18.88 57.51
C LYS A 157 4.51 19.32 58.59
N GLY A 158 3.35 18.68 58.72
CA GLY A 158 2.35 18.98 59.75
C GLY A 158 1.66 20.35 59.60
N ALA A 159 1.98 21.12 58.56
CA ALA A 159 1.43 22.45 58.31
C ALA A 159 0.92 22.56 56.87
N ALA A 160 -0.36 22.86 56.71
CA ALA A 160 -0.99 23.11 55.42
C ALA A 160 -0.76 24.55 54.97
N ASN A 161 0.42 24.82 54.39
CA ASN A 161 0.70 26.11 53.74
C ASN A 161 0.53 25.98 52.21
N LEU A 162 -0.48 26.67 51.66
CA LEU A 162 -0.77 26.67 50.22
C LEU A 162 0.43 27.11 49.37
N ALA A 163 1.26 28.04 49.86
CA ALA A 163 2.44 28.51 49.16
C ALA A 163 3.48 27.40 48.94
N VAL A 164 3.48 26.35 49.79
CA VAL A 164 4.44 25.24 49.72
C VAL A 164 4.01 24.17 48.69
N VAL A 165 2.71 24.05 48.40
CA VAL A 165 2.17 23.03 47.48
C VAL A 165 1.79 23.58 46.10
N ALA A 166 1.50 24.87 46.00
CA ALA A 166 1.12 25.50 44.73
C ALA A 166 2.10 25.22 43.57
N PRO A 167 3.44 25.22 43.77
CA PRO A 167 4.37 24.88 42.69
C PRO A 167 4.22 23.43 42.20
N GLY A 168 4.10 22.46 43.11
CA GLY A 168 3.99 21.04 42.76
C GLY A 168 2.69 20.71 42.02
N ILE A 169 1.58 21.34 42.42
CA ILE A 169 0.29 21.21 41.73
C ILE A 169 0.34 21.88 40.34
N SER A 170 0.96 23.04 40.22
CA SER A 170 1.12 23.72 38.92
C SER A 170 1.94 22.87 37.95
N GLU A 171 3.07 22.33 38.40
CA GLU A 171 3.92 21.42 37.59
C GLU A 171 3.16 20.14 37.19
N ALA A 172 2.34 19.60 38.11
CA ALA A 172 1.46 18.48 37.83
C ALA A 172 0.49 18.83 36.68
N LEU A 173 -0.20 19.97 36.72
CA LEU A 173 -1.14 20.38 35.66
C LEU A 173 -0.48 20.57 34.29
N ILE A 174 0.79 21.01 34.26
CA ILE A 174 1.57 21.11 33.02
C ILE A 174 1.75 19.74 32.36
N ALA A 175 1.85 18.64 33.13
CA ALA A 175 1.97 17.29 32.56
C ALA A 175 0.74 16.87 31.74
N THR A 176 -0.49 17.18 32.20
CA THR A 176 -1.70 16.96 31.38
C THR A 176 -1.69 17.83 30.13
N ALA A 177 -1.34 19.12 30.27
CA ALA A 177 -1.30 20.01 29.12
C ALA A 177 -0.30 19.52 28.06
N ALA A 178 0.87 19.04 28.47
CA ALA A 178 1.86 18.43 27.59
C ALA A 178 1.34 17.14 26.94
N GLY A 179 0.61 16.29 27.69
CA GLY A 179 -0.02 15.08 27.18
C GLY A 179 -1.02 15.37 26.05
N LEU A 180 -1.88 16.38 26.25
CA LEU A 180 -2.83 16.84 25.23
C LEU A 180 -2.12 17.47 24.02
N ALA A 181 -1.09 18.28 24.26
CA ALA A 181 -0.31 18.91 23.20
C ALA A 181 0.43 17.88 22.31
N ALA A 182 0.83 16.73 22.86
CA ALA A 182 1.38 15.62 22.08
C ALA A 182 0.28 14.80 21.38
N ALA A 183 -0.85 14.56 22.05
CA ALA A 183 -1.92 13.70 21.55
C ALA A 183 -2.71 14.31 20.37
N ILE A 184 -3.10 15.59 20.48
CA ILE A 184 -4.00 16.22 19.51
C ILE A 184 -3.43 16.20 18.09
N PRO A 185 -2.17 16.65 17.85
CA PRO A 185 -1.58 16.58 16.51
C PRO A 185 -1.45 15.15 16.00
N ALA A 186 -1.12 14.20 16.88
CA ALA A 186 -0.96 12.79 16.51
C ALA A 186 -2.29 12.18 16.03
N VAL A 187 -3.40 12.43 16.74
CA VAL A 187 -4.74 11.93 16.35
C VAL A 187 -5.20 12.56 15.04
N VAL A 188 -5.06 13.88 14.88
CA VAL A 188 -5.46 14.59 13.65
C VAL A 188 -4.69 14.06 12.45
N ALA A 189 -3.36 13.92 12.60
CA ALA A 189 -2.52 13.39 11.55
C ALA A 189 -2.82 11.93 11.21
N PHE A 190 -3.03 11.09 12.24
CA PHE A 190 -3.41 9.69 12.04
C PHE A 190 -4.68 9.58 11.20
N ASN A 191 -5.75 10.30 11.58
CA ASN A 191 -7.01 10.26 10.85
C ASN A 191 -6.88 10.77 9.41
N TYR A 192 -6.15 11.88 9.22
CA TYR A 192 -5.89 12.43 7.90
C TYR A 192 -5.14 11.44 7.00
N PHE A 193 -4.02 10.89 7.47
CA PHE A 193 -3.21 9.96 6.67
C PHE A 193 -3.92 8.62 6.47
N ASN A 194 -4.64 8.11 7.46
CA ASN A 194 -5.40 6.86 7.34
C ASN A 194 -6.45 6.95 6.21
N SER A 195 -7.16 8.08 6.11
CA SER A 195 -8.07 8.34 4.99
C SER A 195 -7.36 8.36 3.64
N LYS A 196 -6.18 9.01 3.55
CA LYS A 196 -5.40 9.05 2.30
C LYS A 196 -4.84 7.68 1.89
N VAL A 197 -4.41 6.88 2.85
CA VAL A 197 -3.98 5.50 2.59
C VAL A 197 -5.16 4.66 2.12
N GLY A 198 -6.34 4.80 2.73
CA GLY A 198 -7.57 4.15 2.27
C GLY A 198 -7.91 4.48 0.80
N PHE A 199 -7.78 5.75 0.41
CA PHE A 199 -7.95 6.16 -0.99
C PHE A 199 -6.97 5.44 -1.92
N LEU A 200 -5.67 5.44 -1.61
CA LEU A 200 -4.66 4.76 -2.44
C LEU A 200 -4.85 3.23 -2.48
N LYS A 201 -5.38 2.62 -1.40
CA LYS A 201 -5.76 1.20 -1.39
C LYS A 201 -6.91 0.93 -2.36
N SER A 202 -7.95 1.76 -2.35
CA SER A 202 -9.05 1.65 -3.30
C SER A 202 -8.58 1.78 -4.75
N GLU A 203 -7.64 2.70 -5.05
CA GLU A 203 -7.06 2.84 -6.38
C GLU A 203 -6.31 1.58 -6.82
N MET A 204 -5.55 0.95 -5.91
CA MET A 204 -4.89 -0.33 -6.19
C MET A 204 -5.87 -1.47 -6.49
N ASP A 205 -6.99 -1.54 -5.75
CA ASP A 205 -8.02 -2.57 -5.94
C ASP A 205 -8.75 -2.39 -7.28
N ASN A 206 -9.11 -1.15 -7.63
CA ASN A 206 -9.70 -0.79 -8.91
C ASN A 206 -8.74 -1.16 -10.06
N PHE A 207 -7.50 -0.70 -9.99
CA PHE A 207 -6.48 -1.00 -11.00
C PHE A 207 -6.24 -2.50 -11.16
N SER A 208 -6.18 -3.26 -10.06
CA SER A 208 -5.99 -4.71 -10.12
C SER A 208 -7.11 -5.39 -10.90
N SER A 209 -8.35 -4.97 -10.68
CA SER A 209 -9.54 -5.52 -11.37
C SER A 209 -9.55 -5.17 -12.86
N ASP A 210 -9.21 -3.92 -13.18
CA ASP A 210 -9.11 -3.44 -14.57
C ASP A 210 -7.98 -4.12 -15.32
N PHE A 211 -6.82 -4.27 -14.69
CA PHE A 211 -5.66 -4.94 -15.26
C PHE A 211 -5.94 -6.41 -15.53
N LEU A 212 -6.56 -7.14 -14.59
CA LEU A 212 -6.97 -8.54 -14.81
C LEU A 212 -7.97 -8.65 -15.97
N SER A 213 -8.92 -7.73 -16.05
CA SER A 213 -9.90 -7.70 -17.15
C SER A 213 -9.23 -7.43 -18.50
N LEU A 214 -8.22 -6.55 -18.55
CA LEU A 214 -7.43 -6.29 -19.75
C LEU A 214 -6.63 -7.51 -20.18
N VAL A 215 -5.96 -8.17 -19.24
CA VAL A 215 -5.22 -9.42 -19.50
C VAL A 215 -6.18 -10.48 -20.02
N ALA A 216 -7.31 -10.71 -19.37
CA ALA A 216 -8.30 -11.69 -19.80
C ALA A 216 -8.80 -11.44 -21.24
N ARG A 217 -9.08 -10.17 -21.59
CA ARG A 217 -9.46 -9.77 -22.95
C ARG A 217 -8.35 -10.04 -23.97
N GLN A 218 -7.10 -9.73 -23.66
CA GLN A 218 -5.97 -10.01 -24.55
C GLN A 218 -5.77 -11.51 -24.79
N PHE A 219 -5.95 -12.34 -23.76
CA PHE A 219 -5.88 -13.80 -23.88
C PHE A 219 -7.03 -14.37 -24.73
N MET A 220 -8.26 -13.90 -24.52
CA MET A 220 -9.40 -14.31 -25.36
C MET A 220 -9.17 -13.94 -26.83
N LYS A 221 -8.72 -12.72 -27.11
CA LYS A 221 -8.43 -12.27 -28.49
C LYS A 221 -7.37 -13.16 -29.16
N LYS A 222 -6.30 -13.52 -28.43
CA LYS A 222 -5.24 -14.42 -28.93
C LYS A 222 -5.78 -15.83 -29.23
N MET A 223 -6.63 -16.37 -28.37
CA MET A 223 -7.26 -17.69 -28.59
C MET A 223 -8.20 -17.69 -29.81
N MET A 224 -9.02 -16.64 -29.99
CA MET A 224 -9.92 -16.55 -31.15
C MET A 224 -9.13 -16.45 -32.47
N SER A 225 -8.08 -15.62 -32.51
CA SER A 225 -7.20 -15.50 -33.68
C SER A 225 -6.54 -16.84 -34.05
N SER A 226 -6.06 -17.60 -33.06
CA SER A 226 -5.45 -18.92 -33.28
C SER A 226 -6.45 -19.94 -33.85
N LYS A 227 -7.71 -19.90 -33.39
CA LYS A 227 -8.75 -20.83 -33.85
C LYS A 227 -9.20 -20.55 -35.28
N GLU A 228 -9.25 -19.29 -35.68
CA GLU A 228 -9.55 -18.87 -37.07
C GLU A 228 -8.44 -19.30 -38.04
N GLU A 229 -7.16 -19.19 -37.65
CA GLU A 229 -6.02 -19.65 -38.44
C GLU A 229 -6.04 -21.18 -38.64
N GLU A 230 -6.31 -21.96 -37.59
CA GLU A 230 -6.42 -23.42 -37.69
C GLU A 230 -7.62 -23.87 -38.55
N THR A 231 -8.77 -23.21 -38.39
CA THR A 231 -9.98 -23.53 -39.17
C THR A 231 -9.81 -23.17 -40.65
N GLY A 232 -9.18 -22.04 -40.95
CA GLY A 232 -8.87 -21.61 -42.31
C GLY A 232 -7.80 -22.48 -42.99
N ALA A 233 -6.79 -22.94 -42.26
CA ALA A 233 -5.77 -23.87 -42.76
C ALA A 233 -6.35 -25.27 -43.04
N GLY A 234 -7.27 -25.75 -42.20
CA GLY A 234 -7.98 -27.01 -42.41
C GLY A 234 -8.82 -27.01 -43.69
N PHE A 235 -9.55 -25.92 -43.95
CA PHE A 235 -10.36 -25.77 -45.16
C PHE A 235 -9.51 -25.69 -46.44
N ARG A 236 -8.35 -25.01 -46.37
CA ARG A 236 -7.43 -24.88 -47.52
C ARG A 236 -6.73 -26.21 -47.88
N ARG A 237 -6.44 -27.07 -46.89
CA ARG A 237 -5.88 -28.41 -47.14
C ARG A 237 -6.90 -29.37 -47.75
N GLN A 238 -8.17 -29.27 -47.39
CA GLN A 238 -9.21 -30.16 -47.90
C GLN A 238 -9.62 -29.84 -49.35
N GLY A 239 -9.56 -28.57 -49.76
CA GLY A 239 -9.80 -28.15 -51.16
C GLY A 239 -8.68 -28.50 -52.15
N SER A 240 -7.44 -28.70 -51.67
CA SER A 240 -6.31 -29.09 -52.52
C SER A 240 -6.30 -30.58 -52.86
N GLY A 241 -6.81 -31.46 -51.97
CA GLY A 241 -6.81 -32.90 -52.18
C GLY A 241 -7.89 -33.41 -53.15
N SER A 242 -8.96 -32.63 -53.36
CA SER A 242 -10.04 -32.98 -54.28
C SER A 242 -9.71 -32.65 -55.75
N GLN A 243 -8.92 -31.61 -56.04
CA GLN A 243 -8.50 -31.31 -57.41
C GLN A 243 -7.41 -32.25 -57.94
N GLU A 244 -6.56 -32.79 -57.06
CA GLU A 244 -5.49 -33.71 -57.46
C GLU A 244 -5.99 -35.13 -57.79
N SER A 245 -7.17 -35.52 -57.27
CA SER A 245 -7.79 -36.82 -57.54
C SER A 245 -8.63 -36.84 -58.84
N GLU A 246 -9.14 -35.70 -59.31
CA GLU A 246 -9.81 -35.60 -60.62
C GLU A 246 -8.82 -35.52 -61.79
N GLY A 247 -7.65 -34.89 -61.60
CA GLY A 247 -6.61 -34.79 -62.63
C GLY A 247 -6.00 -36.15 -63.02
N ARG A 248 -5.88 -37.09 -62.06
CA ARG A 248 -5.34 -38.44 -62.31
C ARG A 248 -6.29 -39.41 -63.01
N ARG A 249 -7.61 -39.16 -62.99
CA ARG A 249 -8.57 -40.00 -63.72
C ARG A 249 -8.64 -39.70 -65.21
N ARG A 250 -8.29 -38.49 -65.65
CA ARG A 250 -8.32 -38.12 -67.08
C ARG A 250 -7.08 -38.55 -67.86
N THR A 251 -6.01 -38.99 -67.20
CA THR A 251 -4.78 -39.43 -67.87
C THR A 251 -4.67 -40.93 -68.08
N SER A 252 -5.68 -41.73 -67.69
CA SER A 252 -5.68 -43.19 -67.92
C SER A 252 -6.67 -43.67 -68.99
N GLU A 253 -7.31 -42.75 -69.73
CA GLU A 253 -8.27 -43.07 -70.81
C GLU A 253 -7.78 -42.56 -72.18
N SER A 254 -6.47 -42.47 -72.41
CA SER A 254 -5.89 -42.13 -73.72
C SER A 254 -4.77 -43.07 -74.10
#